data_AF-A0A2M8B9Q5-F1
#
_entry.id   AF-A0A2M8B9Q5-F1
#
_cell.length_a   1.000
_cell.length_b   1.000
_cell.length_c   1.000
_cell.angle_alpha   90.00
_cell.angle_beta   90.00
_cell.angle_gamma   90.00
#
_symmetry.space_group_name_H-M   'P 1'
#
loop_
_entity.id
_entity.type
_entity.pdbx_description
1 polymer ?
#
loop_
_entity_poly.entity_id
_entity_poly.type
_entity_poly.pdbx_seq_one_letter_code
_entity_poly.pdbx_strand_id
1 'polypeptide(L)'
;MSPPNSQVSATISTTTKEKLDRFTEELGLKKNFVVEQALLYFMESRRQLPDEAFIPTRLVLDDEDLNRIAECLQAAPAPSRALRELMRGTDD
;
A
#
# COMPACT_ATOMS: atom_id res chain seq x y z
N MET A 1 14.43 -6.18 -35.57
CA MET A 1 15.34 -6.34 -34.42
C MET A 1 14.48 -6.15 -33.17
N SER A 2 14.31 -7.18 -32.34
CA SER A 2 13.55 -7.00 -31.09
C SER A 2 14.27 -5.97 -30.21
N PRO A 3 13.54 -5.10 -29.50
CA PRO A 3 14.18 -4.12 -28.63
C PRO A 3 15.06 -4.80 -27.58
N PRO A 4 16.18 -4.16 -27.15
CA PRO A 4 17.05 -4.72 -26.13
C PRO A 4 16.30 -4.84 -24.79
N ASN A 5 16.38 -6.01 -24.16
CA ASN A 5 15.83 -6.24 -22.83
C ASN A 5 16.85 -5.85 -21.76
N SER A 6 16.38 -5.21 -20.69
CA SER A 6 17.19 -4.89 -19.49
C SER A 6 16.71 -5.70 -18.30
N GLN A 7 17.62 -6.07 -17.39
CA GLN A 7 17.29 -6.81 -16.16
C GLN A 7 17.46 -5.91 -14.93
N VAL A 8 16.47 -5.95 -14.04
CA VAL A 8 16.50 -5.28 -12.72
C VAL A 8 16.42 -6.35 -11.64
N SER A 9 17.17 -6.18 -10.55
CA SER A 9 17.12 -7.05 -9.36
C SER A 9 16.82 -6.21 -8.12
N ALA A 10 15.92 -6.69 -7.27
CA ALA A 10 15.56 -6.04 -6.02
C ALA A 10 15.12 -7.08 -4.98
N THR A 11 15.36 -6.79 -3.70
CA THR A 11 14.84 -7.59 -2.58
C THR A 11 13.47 -7.07 -2.18
N ILE A 12 12.50 -7.96 -2.07
CA ILE A 12 11.15 -7.68 -1.56
C ILE A 12 10.86 -8.57 -0.36
N SER A 13 9.87 -8.18 0.45
CA SER A 13 9.41 -9.05 1.55
C SER A 13 8.79 -10.35 1.03
N THR A 14 8.89 -11.43 1.82
CA THR A 14 8.26 -12.72 1.51
C THR A 14 6.77 -12.56 1.25
N THR A 15 6.07 -11.79 2.07
CA THR A 15 4.64 -11.51 1.91
C THR A 15 4.33 -10.80 0.59
N THR A 16 5.18 -9.87 0.14
CA THR A 16 5.00 -9.22 -1.18
C THR A 16 5.17 -10.22 -2.31
N LYS A 17 6.17 -11.11 -2.21
CA LYS A 17 6.40 -12.17 -3.20
C LYS A 17 5.18 -13.10 -3.29
N GLU A 18 4.65 -13.57 -2.15
CA GLU A 18 3.46 -14.42 -2.09
C GLU A 18 2.23 -13.76 -2.73
N LYS A 19 2.03 -12.46 -2.48
CA LYS A 19 0.94 -11.70 -3.11
C LYS A 19 1.11 -11.60 -4.63
N LEU A 20 2.33 -11.33 -5.11
CA LEU A 20 2.63 -11.27 -6.54
C LEU A 20 2.40 -12.63 -7.20
N ASP A 21 2.90 -13.71 -6.58
CA ASP A 21 2.78 -15.07 -7.08
C ASP A 21 1.30 -15.44 -7.24
N ARG A 22 0.50 -15.27 -6.18
CA ARG A 22 -0.95 -15.52 -6.21
C ARG A 22 -1.67 -14.69 -7.27
N PHE A 23 -1.39 -13.39 -7.33
CA PHE A 23 -2.00 -12.49 -8.33
C PHE A 23 -1.71 -12.94 -9.76
N THR A 24 -0.48 -13.37 -10.03
CA THR A 24 -0.09 -13.83 -11.37
C THR A 24 -0.71 -15.18 -11.73
N GLU A 25 -0.86 -16.08 -10.75
CA GLU A 25 -1.50 -17.38 -10.94
C GLU A 25 -3.00 -17.25 -11.18
N GLU A 26 -3.70 -16.45 -10.35
CA GLU A 26 -5.15 -16.22 -10.46
C GLU A 26 -5.54 -15.60 -11.80
N LEU A 27 -4.71 -14.72 -12.35
CA LEU A 27 -5.00 -13.98 -13.59
C LEU A 27 -4.27 -14.54 -14.82
N GLY A 28 -3.47 -15.61 -14.68
CA GLY A 28 -2.70 -16.20 -15.78
C GLY A 28 -1.66 -15.25 -16.38
N LEU A 29 -1.12 -14.32 -15.59
CA LEU A 29 -0.18 -13.29 -16.04
C LEU A 29 1.27 -13.71 -15.80
N LYS A 30 2.19 -13.23 -16.63
CA LYS A 30 3.63 -13.41 -16.38
C LYS A 30 4.13 -12.42 -15.33
N LYS A 31 4.99 -12.87 -14.41
CA LYS A 31 5.57 -12.02 -13.35
C LYS A 31 6.33 -10.81 -13.92
N ASN A 32 7.11 -11.01 -14.99
CA ASN A 32 7.84 -9.92 -15.64
C ASN A 32 6.90 -8.84 -16.21
N PHE A 33 5.76 -9.25 -16.79
CA PHE A 33 4.74 -8.32 -17.27
C PHE A 33 4.15 -7.50 -16.12
N VAL A 34 3.77 -8.15 -15.01
CA VAL A 34 3.21 -7.45 -13.84
C VAL A 34 4.23 -6.47 -13.24
N VAL A 35 5.50 -6.88 -13.11
CA VAL A 35 6.57 -6.00 -12.59
C VAL A 35 6.79 -4.79 -13.51
N GLU A 36 6.86 -4.99 -14.83
CA GLU A 36 7.02 -3.90 -15.81
C GLU A 36 5.86 -2.90 -15.71
N GLN A 37 4.61 -3.40 -15.71
CA GLN A 37 3.43 -2.54 -15.60
C GLN A 37 3.39 -1.80 -14.27
N ALA A 38 3.71 -2.47 -13.16
CA ALA A 38 3.75 -1.84 -11.84
C ALA A 38 4.78 -0.70 -11.78
N LEU A 39 5.97 -0.87 -12.37
CA LEU A 39 6.99 0.17 -12.43
C LEU A 39 6.53 1.35 -13.29
N LEU A 40 5.94 1.09 -14.46
CA LEU A 40 5.41 2.13 -15.34
C LEU A 40 4.29 2.93 -14.66
N TYR A 41 3.32 2.24 -14.04
CA TYR A 41 2.24 2.91 -13.31
C TYR A 41 2.78 3.74 -12.15
N PHE A 42 3.71 3.18 -11.36
CA PHE A 42 4.28 3.91 -10.23
C PHE A 42 4.97 5.21 -10.66
N MET A 43 5.82 5.15 -11.70
CA MET A 43 6.52 6.33 -12.22
C MET A 43 5.57 7.35 -12.82
N GLU A 44 4.57 6.90 -13.59
CA GLU A 44 3.67 7.79 -14.30
C GLU A 44 2.68 8.46 -13.35
N SER A 45 2.13 7.73 -12.37
CA SER A 45 1.29 8.32 -11.35
C SER A 45 2.03 9.44 -10.61
N ARG A 46 3.30 9.23 -10.22
CA ARG A 46 4.11 10.24 -9.51
C ARG A 46 4.36 11.52 -10.30
N ARG A 47 4.25 11.49 -11.64
CA ARG A 47 4.35 12.71 -12.47
C ARG A 47 3.03 13.46 -12.57
N GLN A 48 1.91 12.77 -12.47
CA GLN A 48 0.58 13.32 -12.73
C GLN A 48 -0.11 13.86 -11.48
N LEU A 49 0.22 13.30 -10.31
CA LEU A 49 -0.46 13.62 -9.06
C LEU A 49 0.50 14.26 -8.06
N PRO A 50 0.03 15.21 -7.22
CA PRO A 50 0.83 15.75 -6.13
C PRO A 50 1.09 14.66 -5.08
N ASP A 51 2.17 14.79 -4.30
CA ASP A 51 2.60 13.74 -3.37
C ASP A 51 1.53 13.37 -2.33
N GLU A 52 0.69 14.34 -1.94
CA GLU A 52 -0.41 14.16 -0.98
C GLU A 52 -1.54 13.28 -1.52
N ALA A 53 -1.62 13.06 -2.84
CA ALA A 53 -2.59 12.16 -3.45
C ALA A 53 -2.22 10.67 -3.29
N PHE A 54 -0.98 10.38 -2.87
CA PHE A 54 -0.52 9.01 -2.68
C PHE A 54 -0.71 8.56 -1.24
N ILE A 55 -1.68 7.67 -1.02
CA ILE A 55 -1.81 6.97 0.24
C ILE A 55 -0.68 5.91 0.32
N PRO A 56 0.19 5.96 1.34
CA PRO A 56 1.24 4.96 1.50
C PRO A 56 0.65 3.56 1.64
N THR A 57 1.17 2.60 0.88
CA THR A 57 0.77 1.19 0.99
C THR A 57 1.34 0.50 2.24
N ARG A 58 2.29 1.16 2.92
CA ARG A 58 2.91 0.72 4.17
C ARG A 58 3.11 1.91 5.09
N LEU A 59 2.67 1.78 6.33
CA LEU A 59 3.07 2.64 7.43
C LEU A 59 4.21 1.94 8.18
N VAL A 60 5.32 2.66 8.39
CA VAL A 60 6.45 2.17 9.19
C VAL A 60 6.42 2.96 10.49
N LEU A 61 6.39 2.23 11.60
CA LEU A 61 6.34 2.77 12.95
C LEU A 61 7.56 2.24 13.70
N ASP A 62 8.01 2.98 14.70
CA ASP A 62 8.91 2.41 15.69
C ASP A 62 8.16 1.45 16.63
N ASP A 63 8.91 0.74 17.46
CA ASP A 63 8.34 -0.28 18.34
C ASP A 63 7.41 0.33 19.40
N GLU A 64 7.66 1.56 19.85
CA GLU A 64 6.83 2.22 20.87
C GLU A 64 5.45 2.55 20.32
N ASP A 65 5.40 3.22 19.17
CA ASP A 65 4.16 3.57 18.48
C ASP A 65 3.38 2.32 18.05
N LEU A 66 4.08 1.30 17.55
CA LEU A 66 3.46 0.04 17.16
C LEU A 66 2.79 -0.64 18.36
N ASN A 67 3.47 -0.71 19.51
CA ASN A 67 2.93 -1.31 20.73
C ASN A 67 1.68 -0.54 21.22
N ARG A 68 1.76 0.79 21.23
CA ARG A 68 0.63 1.65 21.60
C ARG A 68 -0.60 1.39 20.72
N ILE A 69 -0.40 1.27 19.40
CA ILE A 69 -1.49 0.96 18.48
C ILE A 69 -2.01 -0.45 18.69
N ALA A 70 -1.13 -1.44 18.90
CA ALA A 70 -1.52 -2.82 19.16
C ALA A 70 -2.40 -2.94 20.41
N GLU A 71 -2.05 -2.25 21.49
CA GLU A 71 -2.87 -2.17 22.72
C GLU A 71 -4.25 -1.57 22.44
N CYS A 72 -4.29 -0.46 21.68
CA CYS A 72 -5.55 0.18 21.28
C CYS A 72 -6.42 -0.72 20.40
N LEU A 73 -5.82 -1.57 19.55
CA LEU A 73 -6.56 -2.52 18.71
C LEU A 73 -7.12 -3.70 19.53
N GLN A 74 -6.39 -4.17 20.54
CA GLN A 74 -6.86 -5.23 21.42
C GLN A 74 -7.96 -4.76 22.38
N ALA A 75 -7.84 -3.54 22.90
CA ALA A 75 -8.80 -2.94 23.81
C ALA A 75 -9.26 -1.58 23.27
N ALA A 76 -10.11 -1.62 22.25
CA ALA A 76 -10.61 -0.41 21.60
C ALA A 76 -11.28 0.54 22.60
N PRO A 77 -10.77 1.77 22.80
CA PRO A 77 -11.39 2.72 23.69
C PRO A 77 -12.74 3.16 23.15
N ALA A 78 -13.66 3.52 24.05
CA ALA A 78 -14.93 4.09 23.65
C ALA A 78 -14.69 5.38 22.82
N PRO A 79 -15.47 5.62 21.75
CA PRO A 79 -15.34 6.83 20.95
C PRO A 79 -15.44 8.07 21.83
N SER A 80 -14.57 9.05 21.62
CA SER A 80 -14.64 10.32 22.37
C SER A 80 -15.95 11.06 22.07
N ARG A 81 -16.37 11.95 22.98
CA ARG A 81 -17.55 12.80 22.74
C ARG A 81 -17.41 13.60 21.44
N ALA A 82 -16.25 14.21 21.21
CA ALA A 82 -15.96 14.99 20.00
C ALA A 82 -16.08 14.13 18.73
N LEU A 83 -15.59 12.89 18.74
CA LEU A 83 -15.73 11.99 17.60
C LEU A 83 -17.20 11.62 17.35
N ARG A 84 -17.98 11.38 18.40
CA ARG A 84 -19.42 11.10 18.25
C ARG A 84 -20.20 12.30 17.71
N GLU A 85 -19.85 13.51 18.16
CA GLU A 85 -20.43 14.75 17.65
C GLU A 85 -20.07 14.96 16.17
N LEU A 86 -18.79 14.76 15.79
CA LEU A 86 -18.34 14.81 14.40
C LEU A 86 -19.07 13.79 13.50
N MET A 87 -19.17 12.53 13.93
CA MET A 87 -19.78 11.45 13.15
C MET A 87 -21.31 11.58 13.00
N ARG A 88 -21.98 12.36 13.85
CA ARG A 88 -23.42 12.63 13.70
C ARG A 88 -23.71 13.58 12.53
N GLY A 89 -22.70 14.30 12.05
CA GLY A 89 -22.89 15.41 11.12
C GLY A 89 -23.55 16.58 11.83
N THR A 90 -23.01 17.78 11.62
CA THR A 90 -23.86 18.97 11.71
C THR A 90 -24.61 19.01 10.38
N ASP A 91 -25.93 18.86 10.41
CA ASP A 91 -26.77 19.16 9.26
C ASP A 91 -26.52 20.63 8.89
N ASP A 92 -25.85 20.86 7.77
CA ASP A 92 -25.74 22.15 7.08
C ASP A 92 -26.15 21.93 5.61
#